data_AF-A0AAW9RDG7-F1
#
_entry.id   AF-A0AAW9RDG7-F1
#
_cell.length_a   1.000
_cell.length_b   1.000
_cell.length_c   1.000
_cell.angle_alpha   90.00
_cell.angle_beta   90.00
_cell.angle_gamma   90.00
#
_symmetry.space_group_name_H-M   'P 1'
#
loop_
_entity.id
_entity.type
_entity.pdbx_description
1 polymer ?
#
loop_
_entity_poly.entity_id
_entity_poly.type
_entity_poly.pdbx_seq_one_letter_code
_entity_poly.pdbx_strand_id
1 'polypeptide(L)'
;MKIGFIGTGTITTAVVTGLLRGGDVPFRVVVSPRSPDRAALLASSFQEVEVAPDNQGVIDQCDIVCIAVRPQIATDVLAELSFPESTTVISFIATYSVDEVRSMVAPASRVFRMGPIPSVERGLGPVILYPDDPELRTFFDPIGTLVAAESEAQLSAFWAVTAMMAPFFGLLDSTSEWLRRHGIAPAQADAYVGALFHSLSDTALSVHGEGFGEMAIEHATRGGLNEQLLRELRAANWLNLPADGLSLILDRLEGRADLEDGLESGSRKSAGTSAG
;
A
#
# COMPACT_ATOMS: atom_id res chain seq x y z
N MET A 1 21.59 8.08 14.61
CA MET A 1 20.12 8.03 14.56
C MET A 1 19.67 6.58 14.65
N LYS A 2 18.58 6.32 15.38
CA LYS A 2 17.95 5.00 15.50
C LYS A 2 16.46 5.09 15.12
N ILE A 3 16.01 4.18 14.27
CA ILE A 3 14.59 4.01 13.93
C ILE A 3 14.06 2.71 14.53
N GLY A 4 12.93 2.80 15.23
CA GLY A 4 12.29 1.70 15.93
C GLY A 4 11.01 1.24 15.26
N PHE A 5 10.69 -0.05 15.31
CA PHE A 5 9.45 -0.61 14.80
C PHE A 5 8.71 -1.41 15.88
N ILE A 6 7.50 -0.95 16.23
CA ILE A 6 6.56 -1.65 17.10
C ILE A 6 5.64 -2.50 16.22
N GLY A 7 5.84 -3.81 16.28
CA GLY A 7 5.27 -4.77 15.34
C GLY A 7 6.29 -5.16 14.27
N THR A 8 6.51 -6.47 14.10
CA THR A 8 7.50 -7.04 13.18
C THR A 8 6.79 -7.87 12.11
N GLY A 9 5.81 -7.22 11.46
CA GLY A 9 4.97 -7.79 10.43
C GLY A 9 5.58 -7.73 9.03
N THR A 10 4.74 -7.97 8.02
CA THR A 10 5.17 -7.96 6.61
C THR A 10 5.61 -6.57 6.17
N ILE A 11 4.84 -5.54 6.56
CA ILE A 11 5.15 -4.15 6.24
C ILE A 11 6.46 -3.70 6.91
N THR A 12 6.65 -3.99 8.20
CA THR A 12 7.92 -3.71 8.89
C THR A 12 9.09 -4.35 8.17
N THR A 13 8.97 -5.64 7.83
CA THR A 13 10.02 -6.38 7.12
C THR A 13 10.35 -5.71 5.79
N ALA A 14 9.33 -5.30 5.04
CA ALA A 14 9.49 -4.65 3.75
C ALA A 14 10.16 -3.27 3.87
N VAL A 15 9.72 -2.43 4.81
CA VAL A 15 10.32 -1.10 5.04
C VAL A 15 11.78 -1.23 5.48
N VAL A 16 12.07 -2.09 6.44
CA VAL A 16 13.45 -2.31 6.92
C VAL A 16 14.34 -2.83 5.79
N THR A 17 13.87 -3.83 5.04
CA THR A 17 14.61 -4.37 3.88
C THR A 17 14.86 -3.29 2.83
N GLY A 18 13.85 -2.48 2.51
CA GLY A 18 13.97 -1.40 1.53
C GLY A 18 14.98 -0.32 1.98
N LEU A 19 14.91 0.10 3.25
CA LEU A 19 15.80 1.10 3.83
C LEU A 19 17.27 0.64 3.84
N LEU A 20 17.50 -0.66 4.06
CA LEU A 20 18.85 -1.23 4.21
C LEU A 20 19.39 -1.85 2.91
N ARG A 21 18.58 -1.93 1.85
CA ARG A 21 18.95 -2.51 0.54
C ARG A 21 20.19 -1.87 -0.08
N GLY A 22 20.42 -0.58 0.18
CA GLY A 22 21.55 0.20 -0.36
C GLY A 22 22.91 -0.13 0.27
N GLY A 23 22.96 -0.94 1.32
CA GLY A 23 24.19 -1.26 2.06
C GLY A 23 24.40 -0.30 3.23
N ASP A 24 25.61 0.24 3.36
CA ASP A 24 26.03 1.05 4.51
C ASP A 24 25.13 2.28 4.72
N VAL A 25 24.30 2.24 5.77
CA VAL A 25 23.45 3.36 6.17
C VAL A 25 23.96 4.03 7.45
N PRO A 26 23.72 5.35 7.63
CA PRO A 26 24.17 6.10 8.81
C PRO A 26 23.24 5.96 10.03
N PHE A 27 22.37 4.94 10.06
CA PHE A 27 21.40 4.71 11.13
C PHE A 27 21.34 3.23 11.54
N ARG A 28 20.71 2.97 12.69
CA ARG A 28 20.40 1.61 13.15
C ARG A 28 18.90 1.41 13.21
N VAL A 29 18.48 0.16 13.12
CA VAL A 29 17.08 -0.26 13.16
C VAL A 29 16.86 -1.10 14.42
N VAL A 30 15.81 -0.80 15.17
CA VAL A 30 15.40 -1.56 16.35
C VAL A 30 14.02 -2.15 16.09
N VAL A 31 13.85 -3.45 16.25
CA VAL A 31 12.54 -4.10 16.03
C VAL A 31 12.02 -4.73 17.32
N SER A 32 10.71 -4.66 17.51
CA SER A 32 10.04 -5.38 18.61
C SER A 32 10.19 -6.91 18.48
N PRO A 33 10.18 -7.67 19.59
CA PRO A 33 10.37 -9.12 19.57
C PRO A 33 9.09 -9.92 19.23
N ARG A 34 7.95 -9.26 18.97
CA ARG A 34 6.61 -9.89 18.95
C ARG A 34 6.44 -11.01 17.92
N SER A 35 7.14 -10.94 16.79
CA SER A 35 7.23 -12.01 15.78
C SER A 35 8.67 -12.56 15.77
N PRO A 36 9.02 -13.50 16.67
CA PRO A 36 10.40 -13.86 16.94
C PRO A 36 11.13 -14.35 15.69
N ASP A 37 10.49 -15.17 14.86
CA ASP A 37 11.10 -15.69 13.63
C ASP A 37 11.45 -14.57 12.64
N ARG A 38 10.56 -13.59 12.46
CA ARG A 38 10.78 -12.45 11.55
C ARG A 38 11.80 -11.47 12.10
N ALA A 39 11.74 -11.20 13.41
CA ALA A 39 12.71 -10.33 14.08
C ALA A 39 14.12 -10.92 14.01
N ALA A 40 14.26 -12.22 14.29
CA ALA A 40 15.53 -12.93 14.18
C ALA A 40 16.04 -12.98 12.74
N LEU A 41 15.15 -13.21 11.76
CA LEU A 41 15.52 -13.19 10.35
C LEU A 41 16.07 -11.82 9.93
N LEU A 42 15.39 -10.72 10.28
CA LEU A 42 15.84 -9.36 10.00
C LEU A 42 17.21 -9.07 10.64
N ALA A 43 17.37 -9.37 11.93
CA ALA A 43 18.63 -9.17 12.65
C ALA A 43 19.79 -10.01 12.10
N SER A 44 19.50 -11.21 11.57
CA SER A 44 20.51 -12.04 10.90
C SER A 44 20.84 -11.59 9.47
N SER A 45 19.91 -10.88 8.82
CA SER A 45 20.06 -10.43 7.43
C SER A 45 20.79 -9.09 7.33
N PHE A 46 20.70 -8.26 8.37
CA PHE A 46 21.27 -6.92 8.39
C PHE A 46 21.96 -6.65 9.73
N GLN A 47 23.23 -6.29 9.69
CA GLN A 47 24.04 -5.97 10.89
C GLN A 47 23.56 -4.70 11.61
N GLU A 48 22.79 -3.84 10.92
CA GLU A 48 22.23 -2.60 11.45
C GLU A 48 20.97 -2.83 12.28
N VAL A 49 20.40 -4.05 12.25
CA VAL A 49 19.16 -4.40 12.93
C VAL A 49 19.45 -5.06 14.28
N GLU A 50 18.84 -4.52 15.34
CA GLU A 50 18.81 -5.10 16.67
C GLU A 50 17.37 -5.43 17.09
N VAL A 51 17.20 -6.49 17.89
CA VAL A 51 15.90 -6.86 18.46
C VAL A 51 15.85 -6.34 19.90
N ALA A 52 14.85 -5.51 20.20
CA ALA A 52 14.65 -4.99 21.55
C ALA A 52 14.03 -6.05 22.48
N PRO A 53 14.16 -5.89 23.82
CA PRO A 53 13.58 -6.82 24.78
C PRO A 53 12.06 -6.81 24.80
N ASP A 54 11.44 -5.66 24.51
CA ASP A 54 10.00 -5.44 24.42
C ASP A 54 9.70 -4.19 23.58
N ASN A 55 8.42 -3.79 23.50
CA ASN A 55 8.00 -2.59 22.76
C ASN A 55 8.52 -1.28 23.40
N GLN A 56 8.62 -1.21 24.73
CA GLN A 56 9.11 -0.01 25.41
C GLN A 56 10.61 0.18 25.14
N GLY A 57 11.38 -0.91 25.13
CA GLY A 57 12.79 -0.89 24.76
C GLY A 57 13.04 -0.45 23.31
N VAL A 58 12.07 -0.59 22.41
CA VAL A 58 12.14 0.05 21.07
C VAL A 58 12.05 1.57 21.22
N ILE A 59 11.07 2.07 21.98
CA ILE A 59 10.84 3.51 22.15
C ILE A 59 12.01 4.18 22.85
N ASP A 60 12.51 3.58 23.94
CA ASP A 60 13.56 4.14 24.80
C ASP A 60 14.89 4.35 24.06
N GLN A 61 15.09 3.65 22.93
CA GLN A 61 16.34 3.67 22.17
C GLN A 61 16.24 4.43 20.85
N CYS A 62 15.05 4.87 20.42
CA CYS A 62 14.85 5.35 19.06
C CYS A 62 14.43 6.81 18.98
N ASP A 63 14.97 7.50 17.98
CA ASP A 63 14.61 8.88 17.64
C ASP A 63 13.27 8.92 16.88
N ILE A 64 13.08 7.94 15.98
CA ILE A 64 11.87 7.73 15.19
C ILE A 64 11.27 6.38 15.57
N VAL A 65 9.97 6.32 15.86
CA VAL A 65 9.24 5.07 16.17
C VAL A 65 8.09 4.87 15.18
N CYS A 66 8.16 3.79 14.42
CA CYS A 66 7.11 3.33 13.53
C CYS A 66 6.16 2.37 14.23
N ILE A 67 4.87 2.68 14.26
CA ILE A 67 3.82 1.83 14.81
C ILE A 67 3.22 1.00 13.66
N ALA A 68 3.53 -0.29 13.66
CA ALA A 68 3.18 -1.25 12.61
C ALA A 68 2.41 -2.47 13.17
N VAL A 69 1.59 -2.23 14.19
CA VAL A 69 0.67 -3.23 14.74
C VAL A 69 -0.65 -3.26 13.97
N ARG A 70 -1.42 -4.34 14.15
CA ARG A 70 -2.75 -4.43 13.55
C ARG A 70 -3.71 -3.42 14.19
N PRO A 71 -4.65 -2.81 13.43
CA PRO A 71 -5.62 -1.86 13.97
C PRO A 71 -6.33 -2.35 15.23
N GLN A 72 -6.73 -3.64 15.25
CA GLN A 72 -7.57 -4.22 16.30
C GLN A 72 -6.91 -4.28 17.68
N ILE A 73 -5.57 -4.17 17.74
CA ILE A 73 -4.81 -4.25 18.99
C ILE A 73 -4.05 -2.96 19.29
N ALA A 74 -4.20 -1.94 18.45
CA ALA A 74 -3.36 -0.74 18.52
C ALA A 74 -3.58 0.02 19.81
N THR A 75 -4.84 0.29 20.17
CA THR A 75 -5.19 0.99 21.40
C THR A 75 -4.61 0.30 22.63
N ASP A 76 -4.82 -1.01 22.76
CA ASP A 76 -4.36 -1.79 23.92
C ASP A 76 -2.83 -1.80 24.03
N VAL A 77 -2.14 -2.00 22.90
CA VAL A 77 -0.67 -2.01 22.89
C VAL A 77 -0.10 -0.64 23.22
N LEU A 78 -0.67 0.44 22.68
CA LEU A 78 -0.14 1.80 22.90
C LEU A 78 -0.45 2.33 24.31
N ALA A 79 -1.55 1.90 24.93
CA ALA A 79 -1.90 2.29 26.29
C ALA A 79 -0.90 1.81 27.36
N GLU A 80 -0.12 0.77 27.08
CA GLU A 80 0.92 0.24 27.97
C GLU A 80 2.29 0.92 27.79
N LEU A 81 2.42 1.85 26.83
CA LEU A 81 3.69 2.40 26.41
C LEU A 81 3.82 3.88 26.77
N SER A 82 5.05 4.29 27.08
CA SER A 82 5.40 5.67 27.40
C SER A 82 6.24 6.26 26.28
N PHE A 83 5.76 7.33 25.66
CA PHE A 83 6.43 8.01 24.56
C PHE A 83 7.06 9.33 25.02
N PRO A 84 8.39 9.49 24.92
CA PRO A 84 9.04 10.77 25.17
C PRO A 84 8.55 11.88 24.23
N GLU A 85 8.49 13.11 24.71
CA GLU A 85 8.10 14.28 23.88
C GLU A 85 9.00 14.46 22.64
N SER A 86 10.27 14.07 22.76
CA SER A 86 11.28 14.16 21.69
C SER A 86 11.12 13.11 20.59
N THR A 87 10.33 12.05 20.81
CA THR A 87 10.18 10.95 19.85
C THR A 87 9.33 11.38 18.67
N THR A 88 9.81 11.15 17.45
CA THR A 88 8.99 11.26 16.24
C THR A 88 8.25 9.94 16.02
N VAL A 89 6.92 9.98 15.96
CA VAL A 89 6.08 8.79 15.79
C VAL A 89 5.50 8.75 14.38
N ILE A 90 5.56 7.59 13.73
CA ILE A 90 4.97 7.35 12.41
C ILE A 90 4.05 6.14 12.50
N SER A 91 2.74 6.34 12.34
CA SER A 91 1.77 5.25 12.33
C SER A 91 1.58 4.69 10.92
N PHE A 92 1.68 3.37 10.78
CA PHE A 92 1.33 2.65 9.56
C PHE A 92 -0.12 2.15 9.56
N ILE A 93 -0.91 2.55 10.55
CA ILE A 93 -2.27 2.07 10.75
C ILE A 93 -3.23 2.96 9.95
N ALA A 94 -3.94 2.38 8.99
CA ALA A 94 -4.82 3.11 8.07
C ALA A 94 -6.12 3.63 8.72
N THR A 95 -6.56 3.08 9.85
CA THR A 95 -7.90 3.33 10.43
C THR A 95 -7.93 4.34 11.59
N TYR A 96 -6.82 5.01 11.91
CA TYR A 96 -6.77 6.05 12.94
C TYR A 96 -6.23 7.34 12.35
N SER A 97 -6.94 8.45 12.50
CA SER A 97 -6.44 9.78 12.15
C SER A 97 -5.15 10.14 12.90
N VAL A 98 -4.40 11.11 12.40
CA VAL A 98 -3.16 11.60 13.01
C VAL A 98 -3.44 12.16 14.41
N ASP A 99 -4.61 12.76 14.62
CA ASP A 99 -5.02 13.32 15.91
C ASP A 99 -5.35 12.23 16.93
N GLU A 100 -5.99 11.13 16.50
CA GLU A 100 -6.20 9.95 17.34
C GLU A 100 -4.86 9.31 17.72
N VAL A 101 -3.96 9.10 16.75
CA VAL A 101 -2.62 8.58 17.02
C VAL A 101 -1.88 9.52 17.99
N ARG A 102 -1.92 10.83 17.76
CA ARG A 102 -1.27 11.83 18.63
C ARG A 102 -1.78 11.76 20.06
N SER A 103 -3.07 11.54 20.23
CA SER A 103 -3.68 11.36 21.55
C SER A 103 -3.20 10.07 22.23
N MET A 104 -3.00 8.99 21.47
CA MET A 104 -2.52 7.70 22.00
C MET A 104 -1.04 7.71 22.40
N VAL A 105 -0.22 8.57 21.80
CA VAL A 105 1.23 8.60 22.00
C VAL A 105 1.73 9.85 22.72
N ALA A 106 0.83 10.62 23.32
CA ALA A 106 1.21 11.78 24.12
C ALA A 106 2.19 11.37 25.27
N PRO A 107 3.19 12.20 25.62
CA PRO A 107 3.44 13.57 25.16
C PRO A 107 4.19 13.74 23.82
N ALA A 108 4.46 12.69 23.04
CA ALA A 108 5.08 12.85 21.72
C ALA A 108 4.21 13.73 20.80
N SER A 109 4.78 14.83 20.30
CA SER A 109 4.04 15.84 19.53
C SER A 109 4.26 15.72 18.02
N ARG A 110 5.42 15.20 17.60
CA ARG A 110 5.77 14.93 16.20
C ARG A 110 5.17 13.61 15.75
N VAL A 111 3.94 13.66 15.26
CA VAL A 111 3.15 12.47 14.87
C VAL A 111 2.74 12.54 13.41
N PHE A 112 3.05 11.47 12.70
CA PHE A 112 2.81 11.29 11.28
C PHE A 112 2.09 9.97 11.00
N ARG A 113 1.54 9.87 9.81
CA ARG A 113 0.97 8.68 9.23
C ARG A 113 1.71 8.37 7.95
N MET A 114 1.99 7.09 7.72
CA MET A 114 2.64 6.64 6.51
C MET A 114 1.97 5.37 5.98
N GLY A 115 1.77 5.31 4.67
CA GLY A 115 1.13 4.18 3.99
C GLY A 115 2.10 3.40 3.09
N PRO A 116 3.07 2.63 3.65
CA PRO A 116 3.91 1.77 2.84
C PRO A 116 3.16 0.49 2.42
N ILE A 117 3.52 -0.06 1.26
CA ILE A 117 3.02 -1.34 0.74
C ILE A 117 4.16 -2.36 0.64
N PRO A 118 3.89 -3.68 0.55
CA PRO A 118 4.96 -4.69 0.59
C PRO A 118 6.08 -4.51 -0.45
N SER A 119 5.79 -3.92 -1.62
CA SER A 119 6.78 -3.70 -2.68
C SER A 119 7.91 -2.72 -2.33
N VAL A 120 7.78 -1.97 -1.23
CA VAL A 120 8.81 -1.03 -0.77
C VAL A 120 10.13 -1.72 -0.39
N GLU A 121 10.10 -3.04 -0.12
CA GLU A 121 11.32 -3.85 0.07
C GLU A 121 12.24 -3.81 -1.15
N ARG A 122 11.66 -3.58 -2.34
CA ARG A 122 12.36 -3.42 -3.61
C ARG A 122 12.46 -1.97 -4.05
N GLY A 123 12.18 -1.00 -3.16
CA GLY A 123 12.13 0.42 -3.51
C GLY A 123 11.05 0.76 -4.52
N LEU A 124 9.96 -0.01 -4.56
CA LEU A 124 8.89 0.14 -5.54
C LEU A 124 7.57 0.50 -4.86
N GLY A 125 6.79 1.30 -5.57
CA GLY A 125 5.42 1.64 -5.21
C GLY A 125 5.30 2.96 -4.46
N PRO A 126 4.06 3.45 -4.28
CA PRO A 126 3.81 4.67 -3.55
C PRO A 126 4.04 4.47 -2.05
N VAL A 127 4.57 5.51 -1.40
CA VAL A 127 4.62 5.64 0.04
C VAL A 127 3.93 6.95 0.39
N ILE A 128 2.74 6.85 0.98
CA ILE A 128 1.96 8.04 1.33
C ILE A 128 2.47 8.59 2.66
N LEU A 129 2.61 9.90 2.81
CA LEU A 129 3.02 10.57 4.04
C LEU A 129 2.05 11.69 4.39
N TYR A 130 1.65 11.79 5.66
CA TYR A 130 0.83 12.89 6.18
C TYR A 130 1.06 13.12 7.68
N PRO A 131 1.18 14.37 8.16
CA PRO A 131 1.47 15.60 7.39
C PRO A 131 2.79 15.50 6.61
N ASP A 132 3.03 16.43 5.68
CA ASP A 132 4.30 16.49 4.97
C ASP A 132 5.45 16.90 5.91
N ASP A 133 6.61 16.26 5.74
CA ASP A 133 7.85 16.59 6.46
C ASP A 133 9.05 16.31 5.55
N PRO A 134 9.86 17.33 5.19
CA PRO A 134 10.98 17.17 4.27
C PRO A 134 12.08 16.21 4.75
N GLU A 135 12.29 16.11 6.07
CA GLU A 135 13.31 15.22 6.64
C GLU A 135 12.86 13.77 6.53
N LEU A 136 11.61 13.48 6.87
CA LEU A 136 11.01 12.16 6.66
C LEU A 136 10.94 11.80 5.18
N ARG A 137 10.63 12.77 4.31
CA ARG A 137 10.66 12.56 2.87
C ARG A 137 12.03 12.06 2.40
N THR A 138 13.07 12.77 2.80
CA THR A 138 14.45 12.41 2.45
C THR A 138 14.84 11.06 3.05
N PHE A 139 14.44 10.80 4.29
CA PHE A 139 14.79 9.57 4.99
C PHE A 139 14.15 8.31 4.36
N PHE A 140 12.90 8.40 3.91
CA PHE A 140 12.18 7.29 3.30
C PHE A 140 12.23 7.27 1.75
N ASP A 141 12.87 8.25 1.10
CA ASP A 141 13.09 8.27 -0.36
C ASP A 141 13.58 6.94 -0.96
N PRO A 142 14.52 6.19 -0.33
CA PRO A 142 15.04 4.95 -0.91
C PRO A 142 14.02 3.81 -1.06
N ILE A 143 12.87 3.89 -0.38
CA ILE A 143 11.89 2.79 -0.32
C ILE A 143 10.76 2.90 -1.34
N GLY A 144 10.65 4.01 -2.08
CA GLY A 144 9.66 4.14 -3.14
C GLY A 144 9.33 5.59 -3.49
N THR A 145 8.22 5.78 -4.19
CA THR A 145 7.76 7.12 -4.59
C THR A 145 6.97 7.76 -3.45
N LEU A 146 7.56 8.76 -2.79
CA LEU A 146 6.87 9.45 -1.70
C LEU A 146 5.84 10.46 -2.19
N VAL A 147 4.60 10.25 -1.77
CA VAL A 147 3.46 11.12 -2.05
C VAL A 147 3.01 11.76 -0.74
N ALA A 148 3.19 13.06 -0.61
CA ALA A 148 2.71 13.80 0.55
C ALA A 148 1.23 14.16 0.34
N ALA A 149 0.38 13.78 1.29
CA ALA A 149 -0.99 14.25 1.33
C ALA A 149 -1.06 15.62 2.02
N GLU A 150 -2.02 16.43 1.62
CA GLU A 150 -2.30 17.76 2.15
C GLU A 150 -3.37 17.72 3.27
N SER A 151 -4.11 16.61 3.36
CA SER A 151 -5.16 16.40 4.37
C SER A 151 -5.39 14.92 4.67
N GLU A 152 -6.04 14.62 5.80
CA GLU A 152 -6.53 13.27 6.14
C GLU A 152 -7.45 12.71 5.04
N ALA A 153 -8.32 13.53 4.45
CA ALA A 153 -9.21 13.09 3.38
C ALA A 153 -8.43 12.63 2.14
N GLN A 154 -7.38 13.37 1.76
CA GLN A 154 -6.52 12.99 0.64
C GLN A 154 -5.69 11.73 0.96
N LEU A 155 -5.22 11.60 2.20
CA LEU A 155 -4.54 10.40 2.69
C LEU A 155 -5.44 9.16 2.58
N SER A 156 -6.69 9.26 3.04
CA SER A 156 -7.70 8.19 2.93
C SER A 156 -7.98 7.81 1.47
N ALA A 157 -8.08 8.80 0.57
CA ALA A 157 -8.26 8.54 -0.86
C ALA A 157 -7.07 7.76 -1.45
N PHE A 158 -5.83 8.14 -1.14
CA PHE A 158 -4.65 7.39 -1.60
C PHE A 158 -4.61 5.97 -1.01
N TRP A 159 -4.96 5.80 0.28
CA TRP A 159 -5.02 4.46 0.86
C TRP A 159 -6.09 3.58 0.25
N ALA A 160 -7.26 4.14 -0.09
CA ALA A 160 -8.29 3.38 -0.77
C ALA A 160 -7.74 2.75 -2.06
N VAL A 161 -6.96 3.51 -2.86
CA VAL A 161 -6.33 3.03 -4.09
C VAL A 161 -5.41 1.83 -3.85
N THR A 162 -4.76 1.72 -2.70
CA THR A 162 -3.90 0.55 -2.38
C THR A 162 -4.68 -0.77 -2.36
N ALA A 163 -6.01 -0.74 -2.19
CA ALA A 163 -6.86 -1.92 -2.29
C ALA A 163 -6.84 -2.57 -3.68
N MET A 164 -6.38 -1.85 -4.72
CA MET A 164 -6.23 -2.36 -6.09
C MET A 164 -5.19 -3.46 -6.25
N MET A 165 -4.34 -3.73 -5.24
CA MET A 165 -3.35 -4.81 -5.30
C MET A 165 -4.00 -6.18 -5.58
N ALA A 166 -5.07 -6.53 -4.85
CA ALA A 166 -5.74 -7.82 -5.04
C ALA A 166 -6.52 -7.89 -6.37
N PRO A 167 -7.32 -6.88 -6.77
CA PRO A 167 -7.89 -6.80 -8.12
C PRO A 167 -6.85 -6.89 -9.24
N PHE A 168 -5.68 -6.28 -9.10
CA PHE A 168 -4.59 -6.38 -10.08
C PHE A 168 -4.12 -7.82 -10.25
N PHE A 169 -3.81 -8.53 -9.17
CA PHE A 169 -3.42 -9.95 -9.28
C PHE A 169 -4.56 -10.84 -9.77
N GLY A 170 -5.83 -10.53 -9.45
CA GLY A 170 -6.98 -11.21 -10.02
C GLY A 170 -7.12 -11.03 -11.53
N LEU A 171 -6.78 -9.84 -12.06
CA LEU A 171 -6.72 -9.59 -13.50
C LEU A 171 -5.62 -10.46 -14.16
N LEU A 172 -4.43 -10.50 -13.57
CA LEU A 172 -3.33 -11.34 -14.06
C LEU A 172 -3.71 -12.83 -14.05
N ASP A 173 -4.31 -13.31 -12.97
CA ASP A 173 -4.73 -14.70 -12.84
C ASP A 173 -5.79 -15.07 -13.88
N SER A 174 -6.82 -14.23 -14.06
CA SER A 174 -7.87 -14.47 -15.08
C SER A 174 -7.31 -14.50 -16.51
N THR A 175 -6.29 -13.68 -16.79
CA THR A 175 -5.62 -13.62 -18.09
C THR A 175 -4.73 -14.86 -18.30
N SER A 176 -3.98 -15.28 -17.27
CA SER A 176 -3.18 -16.51 -17.32
C SER A 176 -4.06 -17.74 -17.51
N GLU A 177 -5.19 -17.81 -16.79
CA GLU A 177 -6.15 -18.90 -16.93
C GLU A 177 -6.80 -18.94 -18.32
N TRP A 178 -6.99 -17.80 -18.97
CA TRP A 178 -7.40 -17.77 -20.37
C TRP A 178 -6.36 -18.45 -21.27
N LEU A 179 -5.06 -18.19 -21.11
CA LEU A 179 -4.01 -18.87 -21.88
C LEU A 179 -3.98 -20.38 -21.61
N ARG A 180 -4.13 -20.79 -20.34
CA ARG A 180 -4.16 -22.22 -19.96
C ARG A 180 -5.33 -22.95 -20.61
N ARG A 181 -6.51 -22.33 -20.69
CA ARG A 181 -7.68 -22.87 -21.43
C ARG A 181 -7.42 -23.01 -22.94
N HIS A 182 -6.43 -22.32 -23.49
CA HIS A 182 -5.98 -22.45 -24.87
C HIS A 182 -4.76 -23.38 -25.03
N GLY A 183 -4.47 -24.20 -24.02
CA GLY A 183 -3.45 -25.24 -24.09
C GLY A 183 -2.03 -24.77 -23.79
N ILE A 184 -1.84 -23.54 -23.30
CA ILE A 184 -0.52 -23.05 -22.88
C ILE A 184 -0.17 -23.61 -21.50
N ALA A 185 1.07 -24.07 -21.34
CA ALA A 185 1.54 -24.62 -20.07
C ALA A 185 1.50 -23.56 -18.95
N PRO A 186 1.16 -23.92 -17.69
CA PRO A 186 0.98 -22.95 -16.61
C PRO A 186 2.17 -21.99 -16.42
N ALA A 187 3.39 -22.52 -16.35
CA ALA A 187 4.60 -21.72 -16.18
C ALA A 187 4.84 -20.75 -17.35
N GLN A 188 4.49 -21.14 -18.57
CA GLN A 188 4.62 -20.28 -19.75
C GLN A 188 3.56 -19.18 -19.77
N ALA A 189 2.32 -19.49 -19.38
CA ALA A 189 1.23 -18.52 -19.27
C ALA A 189 1.56 -17.45 -18.21
N ASP A 190 2.00 -17.89 -17.02
CA ASP A 190 2.35 -16.99 -15.92
C ASP A 190 3.54 -16.10 -16.28
N ALA A 191 4.58 -16.65 -16.91
CA ALA A 191 5.73 -15.88 -17.36
C ALA A 191 5.36 -14.82 -18.41
N TYR A 192 4.53 -15.17 -19.40
CA TYR A 192 4.11 -14.24 -20.44
C TYR A 192 3.23 -13.12 -19.89
N VAL A 193 2.21 -13.47 -19.10
CA VAL A 193 1.30 -12.48 -18.49
C VAL A 193 2.05 -11.57 -17.53
N GLY A 194 2.88 -12.14 -16.65
CA GLY A 194 3.71 -11.36 -15.73
C GLY A 194 4.63 -10.38 -16.46
N ALA A 195 5.31 -10.82 -17.52
CA ALA A 195 6.19 -9.95 -18.30
C ALA A 195 5.42 -8.82 -19.02
N LEU A 196 4.26 -9.12 -19.61
CA LEU A 196 3.43 -8.12 -20.28
C LEU A 196 2.96 -7.03 -19.31
N PHE A 197 2.34 -7.41 -18.20
CA PHE A 197 1.81 -6.43 -17.24
C PHE A 197 2.92 -5.67 -16.53
N HIS A 198 4.07 -6.29 -16.26
CA HIS A 198 5.24 -5.58 -15.75
C HIS A 198 5.72 -4.50 -16.73
N SER A 199 5.86 -4.83 -18.02
CA SER A 199 6.26 -3.86 -19.04
C SER A 199 5.29 -2.68 -19.15
N LEU A 200 3.98 -2.94 -19.03
CA LEU A 200 2.96 -1.88 -19.05
C LEU A 200 3.01 -1.02 -17.78
N SER A 201 3.21 -1.63 -16.60
CA SER A 201 3.38 -0.90 -15.35
C SER A 201 4.64 -0.04 -15.34
N ASP A 202 5.74 -0.51 -15.94
CA ASP A 202 6.98 0.27 -16.10
C ASP A 202 6.76 1.46 -17.05
N THR A 203 6.11 1.22 -18.20
CA THR A 203 5.76 2.29 -19.15
C THR A 203 4.86 3.36 -18.51
N ALA A 204 3.94 2.94 -17.64
CA ALA A 204 3.06 3.85 -16.91
C ALA A 204 3.80 4.84 -16.00
N LEU A 205 5.05 4.56 -15.60
CA LEU A 205 5.88 5.47 -14.79
C LEU A 205 6.33 6.71 -15.57
N SER A 206 6.21 6.74 -16.90
CA SER A 206 6.55 7.91 -17.71
C SER A 206 5.41 8.93 -17.83
N VAL A 207 4.25 8.71 -17.18
CA VAL A 207 3.16 9.70 -17.15
C VAL A 207 3.53 10.90 -16.28
N HIS A 208 3.32 12.10 -16.81
CA HIS A 208 3.54 13.36 -16.08
C HIS A 208 2.30 14.25 -16.10
N GLY A 209 1.30 13.93 -15.28
CA GLY A 209 0.16 14.81 -14.97
C GLY A 209 -1.02 14.81 -15.97
N GLU A 210 -0.84 14.28 -17.17
CA GLU A 210 -1.90 14.18 -18.20
C GLU A 210 -2.78 12.92 -18.06
N GLY A 211 -2.43 12.05 -17.09
CA GLY A 211 -3.10 10.78 -16.84
C GLY A 211 -2.76 9.72 -17.89
N PHE A 212 -3.52 8.63 -17.91
CA PHE A 212 -3.26 7.46 -18.77
C PHE A 212 -4.08 7.45 -20.07
N GLY A 213 -4.88 8.48 -20.33
CA GLY A 213 -5.81 8.53 -21.46
C GLY A 213 -5.11 8.54 -22.82
N GLU A 214 -4.07 9.35 -22.96
CA GLU A 214 -3.29 9.45 -24.20
C GLU A 214 -2.50 8.16 -24.47
N MET A 215 -1.84 7.61 -23.44
CA MET A 215 -1.15 6.32 -23.55
C MET A 215 -2.09 5.22 -24.06
N ALA A 216 -3.34 5.17 -23.56
CA ALA A 216 -4.32 4.20 -24.03
C ALA A 216 -4.67 4.39 -25.51
N ILE A 217 -4.70 5.64 -26.01
CA ILE A 217 -4.95 5.95 -27.42
C ILE A 217 -3.75 5.53 -28.29
N GLU A 218 -2.54 5.86 -27.87
CA GLU A 218 -1.29 5.51 -28.58
C GLU A 218 -1.15 4.00 -28.77
N HIS A 219 -1.55 3.22 -27.76
CA HIS A 219 -1.51 1.75 -27.80
C HIS A 219 -2.74 1.13 -28.47
N ALA A 220 -3.77 1.90 -28.82
CA ALA A 220 -4.99 1.45 -29.49
C ALA A 220 -4.99 1.85 -30.98
N THR A 221 -4.15 1.18 -31.77
CA THR A 221 -4.13 1.38 -33.24
C THR A 221 -5.53 1.17 -33.83
N ARG A 222 -5.96 2.09 -34.69
CA ARG A 222 -7.28 2.05 -35.35
C ARG A 222 -7.49 0.71 -36.09
N GLY A 223 -8.58 0.03 -35.78
CA GLY A 223 -8.92 -1.30 -36.30
C GLY A 223 -8.12 -2.45 -35.67
N GLY A 224 -7.28 -2.17 -34.68
CA GLY A 224 -6.41 -3.13 -34.01
C GLY A 224 -7.08 -3.85 -32.84
N LEU A 225 -6.39 -4.89 -32.35
CA LEU A 225 -6.87 -5.74 -31.24
C LEU A 225 -7.09 -4.95 -29.94
N ASN A 226 -6.18 -4.01 -29.63
CA ASN A 226 -6.26 -3.19 -28.42
C ASN A 226 -7.47 -2.23 -28.46
N GLU A 227 -7.76 -1.62 -29.61
CA GLU A 227 -8.95 -0.76 -29.78
C GLU A 227 -10.24 -1.57 -29.58
N GLN A 228 -10.31 -2.76 -30.20
CA GLN A 228 -11.47 -3.63 -30.05
C GLN A 228 -11.70 -4.02 -28.59
N LEU A 229 -10.67 -4.54 -27.90
CA LEU A 229 -10.83 -4.98 -26.51
C LEU A 229 -11.19 -3.80 -25.59
N LEU A 230 -10.53 -2.66 -25.74
CA LEU A 230 -10.82 -1.45 -24.95
C LEU A 230 -12.27 -0.98 -25.13
N ARG A 231 -12.78 -1.00 -26.37
CA ARG A 231 -14.17 -0.65 -26.68
C ARG A 231 -15.16 -1.58 -25.98
N GLU A 232 -14.95 -2.90 -26.07
CA GLU A 232 -15.86 -3.88 -25.45
C GLU A 232 -15.85 -3.75 -23.92
N LEU A 233 -14.68 -3.56 -23.30
CA LEU A 233 -14.57 -3.37 -21.85
C LEU A 233 -15.22 -2.06 -21.38
N ARG A 234 -15.12 -0.98 -22.16
CA ARG A 234 -15.86 0.27 -21.91
C ARG A 234 -17.37 0.05 -21.98
N ALA A 235 -17.84 -0.62 -23.03
CA ALA A 235 -19.27 -0.90 -23.20
C ALA A 235 -19.84 -1.77 -22.06
N ALA A 236 -19.02 -2.63 -21.47
CA ALA A 236 -19.38 -3.45 -20.32
C ALA A 236 -19.25 -2.72 -18.95
N ASN A 237 -18.92 -1.43 -18.93
CA ASN A 237 -18.61 -0.64 -17.72
C ASN A 237 -17.42 -1.18 -16.90
N TRP A 238 -16.61 -2.08 -17.45
CA TRP A 238 -15.56 -2.77 -16.70
C TRP A 238 -14.49 -1.80 -16.17
N LEU A 239 -14.15 -0.76 -16.94
CA LEU A 239 -13.14 0.23 -16.54
C LEU A 239 -13.56 1.12 -15.36
N ASN A 240 -14.87 1.26 -15.10
CA ASN A 240 -15.36 2.10 -14.01
C ASN A 240 -15.60 1.31 -12.71
N LEU A 241 -15.86 0.01 -12.80
CA LEU A 241 -16.09 -0.86 -11.63
C LEU A 241 -14.96 -0.76 -10.56
N PRO A 242 -13.67 -0.68 -10.92
CA PRO A 242 -12.63 -0.42 -9.92
C PRO A 242 -12.83 0.89 -9.17
N ALA A 243 -13.17 1.98 -9.86
CA ALA A 243 -13.38 3.28 -9.23
C ALA A 243 -14.61 3.24 -8.29
N ASP A 244 -15.70 2.60 -8.73
CA ASP A 244 -16.88 2.39 -7.88
C ASP A 244 -16.53 1.59 -6.61
N GLY A 245 -15.69 0.55 -6.75
CA GLY A 245 -15.20 -0.24 -5.62
C GLY A 245 -14.32 0.57 -4.68
N LEU A 246 -13.48 1.45 -5.22
CA LEU A 246 -12.65 2.36 -4.44
C LEU A 246 -13.48 3.36 -3.63
N SER A 247 -14.62 3.82 -4.14
CA SER A 247 -15.55 4.65 -3.37
C SER A 247 -16.06 3.91 -2.13
N LEU A 248 -16.42 2.62 -2.23
CA LEU A 248 -16.81 1.82 -1.07
C LEU A 248 -15.67 1.64 -0.06
N ILE A 249 -14.44 1.42 -0.54
CA ILE A 249 -13.27 1.34 0.36
C ILE A 249 -13.02 2.67 1.07
N LEU A 250 -13.16 3.79 0.37
CA LEU A 250 -13.04 5.11 0.98
C LEU A 250 -14.12 5.34 2.04
N ASP A 251 -15.37 5.02 1.75
CA ASP A 251 -16.46 5.08 2.73
C ASP A 251 -16.16 4.24 3.97
N ARG A 252 -15.57 3.05 3.79
CA ARG A 252 -15.17 2.19 4.91
C ARG A 252 -14.03 2.77 5.74
N LEU A 253 -13.03 3.38 5.11
CA LEU A 253 -11.94 4.07 5.82
C LEU A 253 -12.46 5.25 6.64
N GLU A 254 -13.53 5.90 6.17
CA GLU A 254 -14.16 7.05 6.82
C GLU A 254 -15.32 6.65 7.73
N GLY A 255 -15.51 5.35 8.00
CA GLY A 255 -16.51 4.82 8.94
C GLY A 255 -17.97 4.94 8.46
N ARG A 256 -18.19 5.16 7.16
CA ARG A 256 -19.51 5.23 6.52
C ARG A 256 -20.01 3.92 5.92
N ALA A 257 -19.12 2.95 5.77
CA ALA A 257 -19.41 1.62 5.24
C ALA A 257 -18.65 0.54 6.04
N ASP A 258 -19.02 -0.72 5.89
CA ASP A 258 -18.32 -1.88 6.46
C ASP A 258 -17.95 -2.93 5.40
N LEU A 259 -17.66 -4.16 5.83
CA LEU A 259 -17.23 -5.24 4.93
C LEU A 259 -18.40 -5.84 4.12
N GLU A 260 -19.62 -5.73 4.63
CA GLU A 260 -20.83 -6.31 4.03
C GLU A 260 -21.44 -5.40 2.95
N ASP A 261 -21.07 -4.11 2.94
CA ASP A 261 -21.42 -3.20 1.86
C ASP A 261 -20.78 -3.63 0.53
N GLY A 262 -21.60 -3.65 -0.52
CA GLY A 262 -21.20 -4.11 -1.85
C GLY A 262 -21.57 -3.11 -2.94
N LEU A 263 -21.00 -3.31 -4.13
CA LEU A 263 -21.40 -2.55 -5.31
C LEU A 263 -22.88 -2.81 -5.58
N GLU A 264 -23.69 -1.76 -5.65
CA GLU A 264 -25.07 -1.90 -6.10
C GLU A 264 -25.06 -2.57 -7.47
N SER A 265 -25.62 -3.77 -7.55
CA SER A 265 -25.73 -4.45 -8.84
C SER A 265 -26.64 -3.61 -9.72
N GLY A 266 -26.06 -2.83 -10.64
CA GLY A 266 -26.81 -2.10 -11.64
C GLY A 266 -27.81 -3.03 -12.30
N SER A 267 -29.09 -2.83 -12.00
CA SER A 267 -30.21 -3.63 -12.48
C SER A 267 -30.10 -3.79 -14.01
N ARG A 268 -29.75 -5.00 -14.47
CA ARG A 268 -30.08 -5.44 -15.84
C ARG A 268 -31.59 -5.57 -15.94
N LYS A 269 -32.29 -4.46 -16.19
CA LYS A 269 -33.64 -4.50 -16.76
C LYS A 269 -33.53 -4.78 -18.26
N SER A 270 -33.47 -6.06 -18.61
CA SER A 270 -33.86 -6.54 -19.93
C SER A 270 -34.78 -7.75 -19.77
N ALA A 271 -36.08 -7.52 -19.78
CA ALA A 271 -37.08 -8.40 -20.41
C ALA A 271 -38.47 -7.84 -20.12
N GLY A 272 -39.17 -7.46 -21.18
CA GLY A 272 -40.53 -6.95 -21.12
C GLY A 272 -41.06 -6.43 -22.45
N THR A 273 -40.59 -6.97 -23.58
CA THR A 273 -41.37 -6.98 -24.81
C THR A 273 -42.52 -7.95 -24.63
N SER A 274 -43.73 -7.43 -24.44
CA SER A 274 -44.95 -8.13 -24.81
C SER A 274 -45.88 -7.16 -25.52
N ALA A 275 -46.01 -7.43 -26.82
CA ALA A 275 -47.02 -7.00 -27.77
C ALA A 275 -48.33 -6.44 -27.19
N GLY A 276 -48.73 -5.28 -27.72
CA GLY A 276 -50.11 -4.91 -27.99
C GLY A 276 -50.25 -4.69 -29.48
#